data_AF-A0A8C4URR2-F1
#
_entry.id   AF-A0A8C4URR2-F1
#
_cell.length_a   1.000
_cell.length_b   1.000
_cell.length_c   1.000
_cell.angle_alpha   90.00
_cell.angle_beta   90.00
_cell.angle_gamma   90.00
#
_symmetry.space_group_name_H-M   'P 1'
#
loop_
_entity.id
_entity.type
_entity.pdbx_description
1 polymer ?
#
loop_
_entity_poly.entity_id
_entity_poly.type
_entity_poly.pdbx_seq_one_letter_code
_entity_poly.pdbx_strand_id
1 'polypeptide(L)'
;MELLCCEVDPVRRALPDPNLLYDDRVLHNLLTIEERYLPQCSYFKCVQKDIQPFMRRMVATWMLEEWELVVLGKLKWNLAAITPHDFIEHILRKLPVPKDKLLLIRKHAQTFIALCATDRSSVEVNGSVV
;
A
#
# COMPACT_ATOMS: atom_id res chain seq x y z
N MET A 1 -39.19 9.24 0.11
CA MET A 1 -37.73 9.34 0.27
C MET A 1 -37.22 7.93 0.46
N GLU A 2 -36.89 7.25 -0.64
CA GLU A 2 -36.35 5.90 -0.58
C GLU A 2 -34.82 6.02 -0.51
N LEU A 3 -34.28 5.67 0.66
CA LEU A 3 -32.87 5.39 0.82
C LEU A 3 -32.58 4.13 -0.01
N LEU A 4 -31.94 4.31 -1.16
CA LEU A 4 -31.53 3.21 -2.04
C LEU A 4 -30.44 2.40 -1.32
N CYS A 5 -30.85 1.34 -0.62
CA CYS A 5 -29.95 0.31 -0.12
C CYS A 5 -29.37 -0.45 -1.33
N CYS A 6 -28.24 0.03 -1.85
CA CYS A 6 -27.42 -0.70 -2.82
C CYS A 6 -26.69 -1.86 -2.14
N GLU A 7 -27.40 -2.93 -1.83
CA GLU A 7 -26.80 -4.23 -1.50
C GLU A 7 -26.48 -5.01 -2.78
N VAL A 8 -25.41 -4.64 -3.50
CA VAL A 8 -24.88 -5.48 -4.59
C VAL A 8 -23.34 -5.37 -4.71
N ASP A 9 -22.61 -5.51 -3.61
CA ASP A 9 -21.20 -5.96 -3.55
C ASP A 9 -20.93 -6.31 -2.07
N PRO A 10 -20.43 -7.51 -1.69
CA PRO A 10 -20.14 -7.83 -0.29
C PRO A 10 -19.09 -6.88 0.34
N VAL A 11 -18.39 -6.11 -0.49
CA VAL A 11 -17.39 -5.13 -0.06
C VAL A 11 -17.82 -3.74 -0.51
N ARG A 12 -18.18 -2.87 0.45
CA ARG A 12 -18.40 -1.45 0.18
C ARG A 12 -17.08 -0.77 -0.19
N ARG A 13 -16.97 -0.27 -1.42
CA ARG A 13 -15.83 0.54 -1.87
C ARG A 13 -16.23 2.00 -1.93
N ALA A 14 -15.30 2.89 -1.60
CA ALA A 14 -15.49 4.32 -1.79
C ALA A 14 -15.71 4.63 -3.28
N LEU A 15 -16.58 5.60 -3.57
CA LEU A 15 -16.73 6.13 -4.91
C LEU A 15 -15.44 6.89 -5.30
N PRO A 16 -15.06 6.90 -6.60
CA PRO A 16 -13.91 7.67 -7.06
C PRO A 16 -14.11 9.17 -6.76
N ASP A 17 -13.18 9.76 -6.02
CA ASP A 17 -13.19 11.20 -5.72
C ASP A 17 -12.39 11.96 -6.81
N PRO A 18 -13.04 12.88 -7.56
CA PRO A 18 -12.35 13.65 -8.58
C PRO A 18 -11.20 14.51 -8.03
N ASN A 19 -11.31 15.09 -6.84
CA ASN A 19 -10.24 15.92 -6.28
C ASN A 19 -9.05 15.07 -5.87
N LEU A 20 -9.29 13.88 -5.34
CA LEU A 20 -8.21 12.96 -4.97
C LEU A 20 -7.47 12.44 -6.22
N LEU A 21 -8.21 12.12 -7.29
CA LEU A 21 -7.66 11.42 -8.44
C LEU A 21 -7.15 12.34 -9.56
N TYR A 22 -7.73 13.55 -9.73
CA TYR A 22 -7.48 14.44 -10.87
C TYR A 22 -6.52 15.59 -10.53
N ASP A 23 -6.30 15.88 -9.25
CA ASP A 23 -5.41 16.94 -8.82
C ASP A 23 -3.95 16.43 -8.76
N ASP A 24 -3.09 16.93 -9.65
CA ASP A 24 -1.67 16.56 -9.69
C ASP A 24 -0.93 16.90 -8.37
N ARG A 25 -1.45 17.83 -7.56
CA ARG A 25 -0.88 18.16 -6.24
C ARG A 25 -0.95 16.97 -5.30
N VAL A 26 -1.98 16.13 -5.42
CA VAL A 26 -2.13 14.93 -4.59
C VAL A 26 -0.97 13.97 -4.89
N LEU A 27 -0.70 13.70 -6.16
CA LEU A 27 0.41 12.84 -6.56
C LEU A 27 1.77 13.42 -6.10
N HIS A 28 1.97 14.73 -6.24
CA HIS A 28 3.19 15.37 -5.77
C HIS A 28 3.38 15.24 -4.25
N ASN A 29 2.30 15.42 -3.48
CA ASN A 29 2.32 15.23 -2.03
C ASN A 29 2.59 13.77 -1.66
N LEU A 30 1.99 12.81 -2.37
CA LEU A 30 2.25 11.39 -2.14
C LEU A 30 3.73 11.04 -2.33
N LEU A 31 4.34 11.51 -3.43
CA LEU A 31 5.77 11.31 -3.69
C LEU A 31 6.66 11.99 -2.63
N THR A 32 6.31 13.20 -2.19
CA THR A 32 7.07 13.93 -1.16
C THR A 32 7.02 13.22 0.20
N ILE A 33 5.87 12.66 0.54
CA ILE A 33 5.67 11.98 1.82
C ILE A 33 6.31 10.58 1.79
N GLU A 34 6.29 9.89 0.65
CA GLU A 34 6.90 8.57 0.46
C GLU A 34 8.36 8.51 0.94
N GLU A 35 9.16 9.54 0.65
CA GLU A 35 10.57 9.62 1.07
C GLU A 35 10.77 9.48 2.59
N ARG A 36 9.74 9.77 3.40
CA ARG A 36 9.80 9.69 4.87
C ARG A 36 9.56 8.28 5.41
N TYR A 37 8.99 7.38 4.60
CA TYR A 37 8.59 6.04 5.03
C TYR A 37 9.52 4.93 4.52
N LEU A 38 10.55 5.30 3.75
CA LEU A 38 11.58 4.36 3.32
C LEU A 38 12.44 3.91 4.50
N PRO A 39 12.71 2.60 4.64
CA PRO A 39 13.68 2.15 5.62
C PRO A 39 15.04 2.76 5.31
N GLN A 40 15.60 3.49 6.29
CA GLN A 40 16.97 3.98 6.19
C GLN A 40 17.91 2.77 6.23
N CYS A 41 18.60 2.50 5.13
CA CYS A 41 19.55 1.41 4.90
C CYS A 41 18.95 0.01 4.71
N SER A 42 19.75 -0.93 4.17
CA SER A 42 19.33 -2.31 3.94
C SER A 42 19.16 -3.09 5.26
N TYR A 43 18.09 -2.80 5.99
CA TYR A 43 17.78 -3.31 7.34
C TYR A 43 17.91 -4.85 7.42
N PHE A 44 17.50 -5.58 6.39
CA PHE A 44 17.59 -7.05 6.34
C PHE A 44 18.97 -7.60 5.97
N LYS A 45 19.91 -6.75 5.52
CA LYS A 45 21.30 -7.12 5.27
C LYS A 45 22.20 -6.82 6.47
N CYS A 46 22.00 -5.66 7.11
CA CYS A 46 22.91 -5.17 8.15
C CYS A 46 22.37 -5.27 9.59
N VAL A 47 21.06 -5.16 9.81
CA VAL A 47 20.47 -5.09 11.15
C VAL A 47 19.78 -6.40 11.56
N GLN A 48 18.87 -6.92 10.73
CA GLN A 48 18.05 -8.07 11.10
C GLN A 48 18.48 -9.35 10.37
N LYS A 49 19.47 -10.05 10.96
CA LYS A 49 20.13 -11.23 10.38
C LYS A 49 19.49 -12.57 10.78
N ASP A 50 18.83 -12.64 11.94
CA ASP A 50 18.34 -13.90 12.53
C ASP A 50 16.90 -14.26 12.15
N ILE A 51 16.11 -13.28 11.68
CA ILE A 51 14.69 -13.49 11.36
C ILE A 51 14.53 -13.93 9.91
N GLN A 52 14.21 -15.21 9.71
CA GLN A 52 13.91 -15.81 8.41
C GLN A 52 12.52 -15.37 7.87
N PRO A 53 12.29 -15.34 6.54
CA PRO A 53 11.03 -14.86 5.97
C PRO A 53 9.80 -15.65 6.48
N PHE A 54 9.95 -16.97 6.68
CA PHE A 54 8.86 -17.82 7.17
C PHE A 54 8.40 -17.44 8.60
N MET A 55 9.31 -16.88 9.41
CA MET A 55 9.01 -16.44 10.78
C MET A 55 8.14 -15.18 10.80
N ARG A 56 8.19 -14.37 9.72
CA ARG A 56 7.43 -13.11 9.65
C ARG A 56 5.93 -13.34 9.73
N ARG A 57 5.41 -14.43 9.18
CA ARG A 57 3.96 -14.70 9.22
C ARG A 57 3.47 -14.87 10.65
N MET A 58 4.20 -15.64 11.45
CA MET A 58 3.88 -15.85 12.86
C MET A 58 4.00 -14.54 13.65
N VAL A 59 5.08 -13.77 13.43
CA VAL A 59 5.27 -12.49 14.09
C VAL A 59 4.19 -11.48 13.70
N ALA A 60 3.79 -11.41 12.42
CA ALA A 60 2.76 -10.48 11.95
C ALA A 60 1.39 -10.79 12.57
N THR A 61 1.00 -12.07 12.63
CA THR A 61 -0.24 -12.48 13.31
C THR A 61 -0.18 -12.14 14.79
N TRP A 62 0.94 -12.46 15.46
CA TRP A 62 1.11 -12.16 16.88
C TRP A 62 1.15 -10.65 17.17
N MET A 63 1.71 -9.86 16.25
CA MET A 63 1.71 -8.40 16.36
C MET A 63 0.30 -7.82 16.31
N LEU A 64 -0.58 -8.41 15.50
CA LEU A 64 -1.97 -8.00 15.38
C LEU A 64 -2.79 -8.34 16.62
N GLU A 65 -2.54 -9.51 17.23
CA GLU A 65 -3.36 -10.01 18.34
C GLU A 65 -2.90 -9.49 19.71
N GLU A 66 -1.59 -9.44 19.97
CA GLU A 66 -1.06 -9.27 21.34
C GLU A 66 -0.20 -8.01 21.51
N TRP A 67 0.30 -7.41 20.42
CA TRP A 67 1.24 -6.28 20.48
C TRP A 67 0.70 -4.98 19.91
N GLU A 68 -0.57 -4.92 19.52
CA GLU A 68 -1.16 -3.77 18.85
C GLU A 68 -0.80 -2.45 19.57
N LEU A 69 -1.09 -2.35 20.87
CA LEU A 69 -0.82 -1.13 21.67
C LEU A 69 0.67 -0.79 21.77
N VAL A 70 1.54 -1.80 21.87
CA VAL A 70 2.99 -1.58 21.99
C VAL A 70 3.55 -1.08 20.65
N VAL A 71 3.12 -1.67 19.55
CA VAL A 71 3.51 -1.26 18.19
C VAL A 71 2.99 0.15 17.89
N LEU A 72 1.73 0.43 18.22
CA LEU A 72 1.15 1.78 18.07
C LEU A 72 1.91 2.82 18.89
N GLY A 73 2.28 2.49 20.12
CA GLY A 73 3.11 3.34 20.97
C GLY A 73 4.48 3.63 20.35
N LYS A 74 5.13 2.61 19.76
CA LYS A 74 6.43 2.77 19.06
C LYS A 74 6.31 3.59 17.77
N LEU A 75 5.22 3.42 17.03
CA LEU A 75 4.92 4.18 15.83
C LEU A 75 4.39 5.60 16.12
N LYS A 76 4.23 5.96 17.40
CA LYS A 76 3.61 7.23 17.85
C LYS A 76 2.24 7.44 17.21
N TRP A 77 1.48 6.36 17.04
CA TRP A 77 0.17 6.34 16.39
C TRP A 77 0.16 6.77 14.91
N ASN A 78 1.33 6.91 14.28
CA ASN A 78 1.41 7.18 12.85
C ASN A 78 1.35 5.87 12.05
N LEU A 79 0.13 5.44 11.73
CA LEU A 79 -0.14 4.26 10.89
C LEU A 79 -0.33 4.58 9.41
N ALA A 80 -0.48 5.86 9.06
CA ALA A 80 -0.80 6.32 7.71
C ALA A 80 0.47 6.37 6.82
N ALA A 81 1.18 5.25 6.74
CA ALA A 81 2.28 5.10 5.80
C ALA A 81 1.72 5.06 4.37
N ILE A 82 2.40 5.75 3.46
CA ILE A 82 2.10 5.64 2.04
C ILE A 82 2.48 4.25 1.55
N THR A 83 1.61 3.67 0.74
CA THR A 83 1.76 2.34 0.16
C THR A 83 1.81 2.42 -1.37
N PRO A 84 2.39 1.42 -2.04
CA PRO A 84 2.35 1.35 -3.51
C PRO A 84 0.93 1.42 -4.09
N HIS A 85 -0.07 0.96 -3.32
CA HIS A 85 -1.48 0.99 -3.71
C HIS A 85 -2.01 2.40 -3.95
N ASP A 86 -1.47 3.39 -3.24
CA ASP A 86 -1.89 4.79 -3.35
C ASP A 86 -1.53 5.40 -4.71
N PHE A 87 -0.53 4.84 -5.41
CA PHE A 87 -0.07 5.33 -6.72
C PHE A 87 -0.78 4.67 -7.91
N ILE A 88 -1.43 3.51 -7.72
CA ILE A 88 -2.00 2.72 -8.82
C ILE A 88 -2.94 3.55 -9.70
N GLU A 89 -3.89 4.27 -9.08
CA GLU A 89 -4.86 5.06 -9.83
C GLU A 89 -4.23 6.26 -10.54
N HIS A 90 -3.22 6.89 -9.92
CA HIS A 90 -2.49 7.99 -10.53
C HIS A 90 -1.67 7.53 -11.74
N ILE A 91 -1.07 6.34 -11.69
CA ILE A 91 -0.28 5.74 -12.78
C ILE A 91 -1.20 5.26 -13.91
N LEU A 92 -2.21 4.44 -13.60
CA LEU A 92 -3.14 3.87 -14.59
C LEU A 92 -3.79 4.94 -15.46
N ARG A 93 -3.99 6.12 -14.89
CA ARG A 93 -4.65 7.22 -15.55
C ARG A 93 -3.76 8.03 -16.50
N LYS A 94 -2.44 8.03 -16.27
CA LYS A 94 -1.47 8.64 -17.17
C LYS A 94 -1.06 7.70 -18.31
N LEU A 95 -1.39 6.40 -18.21
CA LEU A 95 -1.13 5.42 -19.27
C LEU A 95 -2.17 5.51 -20.40
N PRO A 96 -1.74 5.51 -21.68
CA PRO A 96 -2.64 5.51 -22.83
C PRO A 96 -3.19 4.09 -23.08
N VAL A 97 -3.94 3.53 -22.12
CA VAL A 97 -4.48 2.17 -22.20
C VAL A 97 -6.02 2.15 -22.36
N PRO A 98 -6.55 1.18 -23.11
CA PRO A 98 -7.99 0.99 -23.22
C PRO A 98 -8.67 0.71 -21.87
N LYS A 99 -9.85 1.31 -21.64
CA LYS A 99 -10.58 1.24 -20.35
C LYS A 99 -10.96 -0.19 -19.95
N ASP A 100 -11.19 -1.06 -20.93
CA ASP A 100 -11.48 -2.48 -20.77
C ASP A 100 -10.32 -3.26 -20.11
N LYS A 101 -9.08 -2.81 -20.30
CA LYS A 101 -7.88 -3.47 -19.72
C LYS A 101 -7.50 -2.92 -18.36
N LEU A 102 -8.00 -1.74 -17.96
CA LEU A 102 -7.64 -1.08 -16.70
C LEU A 102 -7.90 -1.97 -15.49
N LEU A 103 -9.03 -2.68 -15.45
CA LEU A 103 -9.37 -3.56 -14.33
C LEU A 103 -8.40 -4.74 -14.21
N LEU A 104 -7.97 -5.31 -15.33
CA LEU A 104 -7.02 -6.41 -15.36
C LEU A 104 -5.62 -5.93 -14.93
N ILE A 105 -5.17 -4.79 -15.46
CA ILE A 105 -3.89 -4.19 -15.10
C ILE A 105 -3.86 -3.83 -13.61
N ARG A 106 -4.94 -3.25 -13.06
CA ARG A 106 -5.07 -2.96 -11.63
C ARG A 106 -4.91 -4.23 -10.78
N LYS A 107 -5.61 -5.31 -11.14
CA LYS A 107 -5.50 -6.59 -10.42
C LYS A 107 -4.08 -7.15 -10.48
N HIS A 108 -3.43 -7.09 -11.63
CA HIS A 108 -2.04 -7.53 -11.75
C HIS A 108 -1.09 -6.67 -10.91
N ALA A 109 -1.23 -5.34 -10.96
CA ALA A 109 -0.42 -4.43 -10.14
C ALA A 109 -0.56 -4.74 -8.64
N GLN A 110 -1.79 -4.93 -8.15
CA GLN A 110 -2.03 -5.33 -6.76
C GLN A 110 -1.35 -6.65 -6.39
N THR A 111 -1.41 -7.65 -7.28
CA THR A 111 -0.71 -8.92 -7.07
C THR A 111 0.81 -8.73 -7.03
N PHE A 112 1.38 -7.94 -7.95
CA PHE A 112 2.81 -7.66 -7.97
C PHE A 112 3.26 -6.92 -6.71
N ILE A 113 2.51 -5.92 -6.26
CA ILE A 113 2.76 -5.22 -5.00
C ILE A 113 2.76 -6.21 -3.83
N ALA A 114 1.79 -7.12 -3.77
CA ALA A 114 1.74 -8.15 -2.72
C ALA A 114 2.96 -9.09 -2.78
N LEU A 115 3.38 -9.51 -3.98
CA LEU A 115 4.58 -10.32 -4.17
C LEU A 115 5.84 -9.57 -3.71
N CYS A 116 6.00 -8.30 -4.12
CA CYS A 116 7.12 -7.45 -3.73
C CYS A 116 7.18 -7.22 -2.21
N ALA A 117 6.04 -7.09 -1.54
CA ALA A 117 5.99 -6.97 -0.08
C ALA A 117 6.49 -8.23 0.65
N THR A 118 6.43 -9.40 0.00
CA THR A 118 6.97 -10.65 0.56
C THR A 118 8.45 -10.88 0.22
N ASP A 119 8.94 -10.27 -0.86
CA ASP A 119 10.31 -10.43 -1.33
C ASP A 119 11.29 -9.49 -0.61
N ARG A 120 12.41 -10.04 -0.11
CA ARG A 120 13.39 -9.26 0.68
C ARG A 120 14.10 -8.17 -0.11
N SER A 121 14.29 -8.33 -1.43
CA SER A 121 14.95 -7.33 -2.28
C SER A 121 14.09 -6.12 -2.58
N SER A 122 12.77 -6.32 -2.64
CA SER A 122 11.83 -5.32 -3.15
C SER A 122 11.31 -4.35 -2.07
N VAL A 123 11.46 -4.68 -0.79
CA VAL A 123 10.97 -3.86 0.35
C VAL A 123 11.74 -2.54 0.52
N GLU A 124 12.90 -2.41 -0.12
CA GLU A 124 13.76 -1.21 -0.07
C GLU A 124 13.49 -0.24 -1.24
N VAL A 125 12.56 -0.57 -2.14
CA VAL A 125 12.21 0.24 -3.31
C VAL A 125 11.02 1.15 -2.98
N ASN A 126 11.03 2.37 -3.52
CA ASN A 126 9.91 3.30 -3.44
C ASN A 126 8.63 2.64 -3.95
N GLY A 127 7.53 2.79 -3.21
CA GLY A 127 6.23 2.27 -3.63
C GLY A 127 5.69 2.89 -4.91
N SER A 128 6.14 4.09 -5.30
CA SER A 128 5.89 4.68 -6.61
C SER A 128 6.59 3.96 -7.77
N VAL A 129 7.60 3.14 -7.47
CA VAL A 129 8.40 2.37 -8.44
C VAL A 129 8.01 0.89 -8.47
N VAL A 130 7.42 0.38 -7.40
CA VAL A 130 6.88 -1.00 -7.29
C VAL A 130 5.58 -1.14 -8.08
#